data_AF-A0A6I7X116-F1
#
_entry.id   AF-A0A6I7X116-F1
#
_cell.length_a   1.000
_cell.length_b   1.000
_cell.length_c   1.000
_cell.angle_alpha   90.00
_cell.angle_beta   90.00
_cell.angle_gamma   90.00
#
_symmetry.space_group_name_H-M   'P 1'
#
loop_
_entity.id
_entity.type
_entity.pdbx_description
1 polymer ?
#
loop_
_entity_poly.entity_id
_entity_poly.type
_entity_poly.pdbx_seq_one_letter_code
_entity_poly.pdbx_strand_id
1 'polypeptide(L)'
;LSKQDIFSLLDLSLQKGGLIKGDKIIGTLRNLVGETLIENLPIPFTAVAADIQAEKEVWLNNGPLFDAIRASISLPLFFTPFNHNGVLLVDGGVLNPVPIAPTFNDRTDLKIAVNLGGAVADVKQVESKAEPANERPFLHQKVAGFIDSLRDGSVAALGLDWGMYDVANQSFDAMQSTIARQKLAVYPPDIIIEIPRNACGTLEFDRADEMIELGRATALQHISN
;
A
#
# COMPACT_ATOMS: atom_id res chain seq x y z
N LEU A 1 15.69 -4.20 -2.70
CA LEU A 1 14.91 -5.33 -3.27
C LEU A 1 14.91 -5.18 -4.79
N SER A 2 15.19 -6.23 -5.57
CA SER A 2 15.11 -6.13 -7.04
C SER A 2 13.67 -6.27 -7.51
N LYS A 3 13.30 -5.69 -8.67
CA LYS A 3 11.93 -5.82 -9.23
C LYS A 3 11.48 -7.29 -9.34
N GLN A 4 12.41 -8.20 -9.62
CA GLN A 4 12.15 -9.64 -9.71
C GLN A 4 11.76 -10.28 -8.36
N ASP A 5 12.35 -9.81 -7.25
CA ASP A 5 12.04 -10.30 -5.91
C ASP A 5 10.60 -9.94 -5.54
N ILE A 6 10.17 -8.71 -5.87
CA ILE A 6 8.80 -8.25 -5.62
C ILE A 6 7.79 -9.04 -6.44
N PHE A 7 8.04 -9.29 -7.73
CA PHE A 7 7.15 -10.10 -8.56
C PHE A 7 6.98 -11.54 -8.01
N SER A 8 8.00 -12.10 -7.36
CA SER A 8 7.91 -13.43 -6.77
C SER A 8 6.93 -13.52 -5.59
N LEU A 9 6.74 -12.40 -4.90
CA LEU A 9 5.83 -12.24 -3.76
C LEU A 9 4.36 -12.05 -4.18
N LEU A 10 4.13 -11.72 -5.45
CA LEU A 10 2.77 -11.60 -6.01
C LEU A 10 2.27 -12.98 -6.43
N ASP A 11 1.16 -13.42 -5.84
CA ASP A 11 0.43 -14.63 -6.19
C ASP A 11 -0.78 -14.27 -7.05
N LEU A 12 -0.58 -14.31 -8.37
CA LEU A 12 -1.60 -13.98 -9.35
C LEU A 12 -2.82 -14.90 -9.20
N SER A 13 -4.01 -14.30 -9.13
CA SER A 13 -5.29 -15.01 -9.10
C SER A 13 -5.99 -14.87 -10.45
N LEU A 14 -6.29 -15.99 -11.09
CA LEU A 14 -7.08 -16.03 -12.34
C LEU A 14 -8.59 -16.16 -12.08
N GLN A 15 -9.06 -15.99 -10.84
CA GLN A 15 -10.50 -16.03 -10.50
C GLN A 15 -11.06 -14.63 -10.23
N LYS A 16 -12.32 -14.42 -10.64
CA LYS A 16 -13.05 -13.16 -10.91
C LYS A 16 -13.21 -12.14 -9.75
N GLY A 17 -12.17 -11.82 -8.97
CA GLY A 17 -12.29 -10.92 -7.82
C GLY A 17 -11.04 -10.20 -7.33
N GLY A 18 -9.89 -10.32 -8.02
CA GLY A 18 -8.66 -9.60 -7.67
C GLY A 18 -7.47 -10.10 -8.49
N LEU A 19 -6.47 -9.23 -8.74
CA LEU A 19 -5.31 -9.57 -9.57
C LEU A 19 -4.33 -10.47 -8.80
N ILE A 20 -4.26 -10.33 -7.47
CA ILE A 20 -3.32 -10.99 -6.56
C ILE A 20 -4.06 -11.50 -5.31
N LYS A 21 -3.74 -12.70 -4.80
CA LYS A 21 -4.35 -13.23 -3.56
C LYS A 21 -3.75 -12.62 -2.29
N GLY A 22 -2.49 -12.20 -2.31
CA GLY A 22 -1.76 -11.63 -1.18
C GLY A 22 -1.20 -12.67 -0.19
N ASP A 23 -1.46 -13.97 -0.37
CA ASP A 23 -1.09 -15.01 0.60
C ASP A 23 0.43 -15.19 0.67
N LYS A 24 1.13 -15.06 -0.47
CA LYS A 24 2.59 -15.11 -0.51
C LYS A 24 3.26 -13.96 0.25
N ILE A 25 2.74 -12.74 0.12
CA ILE A 25 3.25 -11.57 0.85
C ILE A 25 3.08 -11.81 2.34
N ILE A 26 1.89 -12.20 2.77
CA ILE A 26 1.60 -12.53 4.16
C ILE A 26 2.47 -13.68 4.68
N GLY A 27 2.66 -14.73 3.88
CA GLY A 27 3.54 -15.84 4.22
C GLY A 27 4.99 -15.40 4.42
N THR A 28 5.47 -14.45 3.62
CA THR A 28 6.81 -13.87 3.78
C THR A 28 6.92 -13.06 5.07
N LEU A 29 5.94 -12.21 5.37
CA LEU A 29 5.90 -11.45 6.62
C LEU A 29 5.84 -12.38 7.84
N ARG A 30 5.04 -13.45 7.76
CA ARG A 30 4.89 -14.48 8.78
C ARG A 30 6.19 -15.22 9.04
N ASN A 31 6.97 -15.52 8.00
CA ASN A 31 8.29 -16.14 8.14
C ASN A 31 9.34 -15.19 8.76
N LEU A 32 9.23 -13.88 8.52
CA LEU A 32 10.17 -12.88 9.03
C LEU A 32 9.93 -12.55 10.51
N VAL A 33 8.66 -12.42 10.91
CA VAL A 33 8.27 -11.96 12.25
C VAL A 33 7.89 -13.12 13.17
N GLY A 34 7.44 -14.24 12.61
CA GLY A 34 6.84 -15.35 13.35
C GLY A 34 5.36 -15.12 13.65
N GLU A 35 4.64 -16.22 13.92
CA GLU A 35 3.23 -16.17 14.28
C GLU A 35 3.04 -15.47 15.63
N THR A 36 2.13 -14.51 15.68
CA THR A 36 1.77 -13.83 16.92
C THR A 36 0.32 -13.36 16.90
N LEU A 37 -0.22 -13.14 18.08
CA LEU A 37 -1.52 -12.53 18.29
C LEU A 37 -1.34 -11.04 18.58
N ILE A 38 -2.31 -10.22 18.18
CA ILE A 38 -2.26 -8.76 18.36
C ILE A 38 -2.14 -8.40 19.85
N GLU A 39 -2.89 -9.09 20.71
CA GLU A 39 -2.89 -8.88 22.16
C GLU A 39 -1.53 -9.19 22.83
N ASN A 40 -0.65 -9.92 22.14
CA ASN A 40 0.68 -10.27 22.65
C ASN A 40 1.76 -9.27 22.19
N LEU A 41 1.41 -8.26 21.40
CA LEU A 41 2.36 -7.26 20.92
C LEU A 41 2.82 -6.32 22.04
N PRO A 42 4.09 -5.89 22.03
CA PRO A 42 4.60 -4.95 23.03
C PRO A 42 4.00 -3.54 22.91
N ILE A 43 3.45 -3.21 21.73
CA ILE A 43 2.78 -1.95 21.45
C ILE A 43 1.34 -2.30 21.04
N PRO A 44 0.30 -1.68 21.67
CA PRO A 44 -1.08 -1.85 21.25
C PRO A 44 -1.23 -1.55 19.76
N PHE A 45 -1.90 -2.45 19.05
CA PHE A 45 -2.02 -2.39 17.60
C PHE A 45 -3.48 -2.58 17.20
N THR A 46 -3.93 -1.78 16.24
CA THR A 46 -5.24 -1.95 15.60
C THR A 46 -5.03 -1.82 14.10
N ALA A 47 -5.41 -2.87 13.35
CA ALA A 47 -5.57 -2.78 11.91
C ALA A 47 -6.99 -2.32 11.58
N VAL A 48 -7.15 -1.46 10.58
CA VAL A 48 -8.46 -0.97 10.14
C VAL A 48 -8.75 -1.54 8.77
N ALA A 49 -9.88 -2.22 8.66
CA ALA A 49 -10.43 -2.71 7.40
C ALA A 49 -11.82 -2.09 7.17
N ALA A 50 -12.35 -2.27 5.97
CA ALA A 50 -13.69 -1.79 5.61
C ALA A 50 -14.61 -2.96 5.24
N ASP A 51 -15.76 -3.03 5.89
CA ASP A 51 -16.89 -3.83 5.43
C ASP A 51 -17.66 -3.00 4.40
N ILE A 52 -17.48 -3.34 3.13
CA ILE A 52 -18.09 -2.61 2.01
C ILE A 52 -19.59 -2.83 1.90
N GLN A 53 -20.13 -3.91 2.46
CA GLN A 53 -21.58 -4.18 2.41
C GLN A 53 -22.31 -3.38 3.47
N ALA A 54 -21.72 -3.27 4.67
CA ALA A 54 -22.28 -2.49 5.76
C ALA A 54 -21.77 -1.04 5.82
N GLU A 55 -20.91 -0.64 4.88
CA GLU A 55 -20.33 0.71 4.75
C GLU A 55 -19.68 1.20 6.05
N LYS A 56 -18.99 0.30 6.77
CA LYS A 56 -18.44 0.57 8.09
C LYS A 56 -16.99 0.14 8.24
N GLU A 57 -16.27 0.87 9.09
CA GLU A 57 -14.95 0.47 9.56
C GLU A 57 -15.05 -0.77 10.45
N VAL A 58 -14.10 -1.68 10.30
CA VAL A 58 -13.90 -2.83 11.18
C VAL A 58 -12.52 -2.71 11.81
N TRP A 59 -12.50 -2.56 13.13
CA TRP A 59 -11.27 -2.43 13.90
C TRP A 59 -10.83 -3.81 14.41
N LEU A 60 -9.66 -4.24 13.95
CA LEU A 60 -9.08 -5.54 14.25
C LEU A 60 -7.92 -5.34 15.23
N ASN A 61 -8.20 -5.52 16.52
CA ASN A 61 -7.28 -5.24 17.63
C ASN A 61 -7.01 -6.45 18.54
N ASN A 62 -7.44 -7.65 18.12
CA ASN A 62 -7.21 -8.92 18.80
C ASN A 62 -7.21 -10.07 17.78
N GLY A 63 -6.62 -11.20 18.14
CA GLY A 63 -6.51 -12.39 17.28
C GLY A 63 -5.24 -12.40 16.42
N PRO A 64 -5.19 -13.23 15.35
CA PRO A 64 -3.99 -13.40 14.54
C PRO A 64 -3.55 -12.10 13.83
N LEU A 65 -2.32 -11.65 14.09
CA LEU A 65 -1.79 -10.39 13.55
C LEU A 65 -1.86 -10.36 12.02
N PHE A 66 -1.44 -11.43 11.37
CA PHE A 66 -1.35 -11.48 9.92
C PHE A 66 -2.70 -11.53 9.22
N ASP A 67 -3.74 -12.03 9.89
CA ASP A 67 -5.10 -12.02 9.35
C ASP A 67 -5.66 -10.59 9.38
N ALA A 68 -5.39 -9.86 10.46
CA ALA A 68 -5.76 -8.45 10.58
C ALA A 68 -5.02 -7.57 9.56
N ILE A 69 -3.72 -7.79 9.38
CA ILE A 69 -2.94 -7.12 8.33
C ILE A 69 -3.49 -7.48 6.95
N ARG A 70 -3.72 -8.78 6.66
CA ARG A 70 -4.26 -9.24 5.37
C ARG A 70 -5.60 -8.61 5.04
N ALA A 71 -6.48 -8.45 6.03
CA ALA A 71 -7.75 -7.74 5.86
C ALA A 71 -7.50 -6.26 5.55
N SER A 72 -6.67 -5.60 6.34
CA SER A 72 -6.40 -4.15 6.26
C SER A 72 -5.68 -3.72 4.99
N ILE A 73 -4.88 -4.59 4.36
CA ILE A 73 -4.17 -4.31 3.09
C ILE A 73 -4.90 -4.84 1.84
N SER A 74 -6.18 -5.23 1.94
CA SER A 74 -6.97 -5.80 0.84
C SER A 74 -7.39 -4.74 -0.18
N LEU A 75 -6.43 -4.07 -0.81
CA LEU A 75 -6.67 -2.95 -1.73
C LEU A 75 -7.54 -3.42 -2.92
N PRO A 76 -8.69 -2.75 -3.19
CA PRO A 76 -9.53 -3.07 -4.33
C PRO A 76 -8.73 -3.07 -5.64
N LEU A 77 -9.14 -3.92 -6.60
CA LEU A 77 -8.48 -4.13 -7.90
C LEU A 77 -7.10 -4.78 -7.85
N PHE A 78 -6.41 -4.73 -6.72
CA PHE A 78 -5.09 -5.32 -6.53
C PHE A 78 -5.16 -6.64 -5.77
N PHE A 79 -5.68 -6.63 -4.55
CA PHE A 79 -5.87 -7.82 -3.73
C PHE A 79 -7.31 -8.30 -3.72
N THR A 80 -7.50 -9.62 -3.62
CA THR A 80 -8.83 -10.17 -3.34
C THR A 80 -9.30 -9.75 -1.95
N PRO A 81 -10.59 -9.41 -1.77
CA PRO A 81 -11.14 -9.14 -0.45
C PRO A 81 -10.91 -10.31 0.52
N PHE A 82 -10.75 -9.99 1.80
CA PHE A 82 -10.48 -10.98 2.84
C PHE A 82 -11.77 -11.38 3.56
N ASN A 83 -12.03 -12.68 3.72
CA ASN A 83 -13.19 -13.15 4.48
C ASN A 83 -12.82 -13.29 5.96
N HIS A 84 -13.40 -12.44 6.81
CA HIS A 84 -13.24 -12.49 8.24
C HIS A 84 -14.58 -12.83 8.89
N ASN A 85 -14.72 -14.04 9.44
CA ASN A 85 -15.94 -14.50 10.11
C ASN A 85 -17.23 -14.35 9.28
N GLY A 86 -17.15 -14.58 7.96
CA GLY A 86 -18.28 -14.46 7.04
C GLY A 86 -18.52 -13.05 6.49
N VAL A 87 -17.74 -12.06 6.95
CA VAL A 87 -17.77 -10.68 6.44
C VAL A 87 -16.65 -10.49 5.43
N LEU A 88 -16.97 -9.92 4.28
CA LEU A 88 -15.99 -9.62 3.24
C LEU A 88 -15.38 -8.23 3.51
N LEU A 89 -14.10 -8.21 3.83
CA LEU A 89 -13.35 -7.00 4.17
C LEU A 89 -12.43 -6.58 3.02
N VAL A 90 -12.33 -5.27 2.83
CA VAL A 90 -11.34 -4.62 1.95
C VAL A 90 -10.45 -3.69 2.78
N ASP A 91 -9.47 -3.10 2.11
CA ASP A 91 -8.58 -2.10 2.68
C ASP A 91 -9.33 -0.98 3.44
N GLY A 92 -8.86 -0.67 4.65
CA GLY A 92 -9.49 0.33 5.51
C GLY A 92 -9.41 1.75 4.95
N GLY A 93 -8.44 2.04 4.09
CA GLY A 93 -8.25 3.33 3.46
C GLY A 93 -9.42 3.76 2.58
N VAL A 94 -10.25 2.82 2.11
CA VAL A 94 -11.50 3.12 1.41
C VAL A 94 -12.44 4.01 2.24
N LEU A 95 -12.48 3.82 3.57
CA LEU A 95 -13.36 4.56 4.48
C LEU A 95 -12.60 5.43 5.50
N ASN A 96 -11.37 5.06 5.84
CA ASN A 96 -10.57 5.73 6.84
C ASN A 96 -9.05 5.65 6.51
N PRO A 97 -8.56 6.48 5.59
CA PRO A 97 -7.16 6.49 5.17
C PRO A 97 -6.17 6.90 6.27
N VAL A 98 -6.63 7.65 7.28
CA VAL A 98 -5.80 8.06 8.43
C VAL A 98 -6.60 7.75 9.71
N PRO A 99 -6.50 6.53 10.24
CA PRO A 99 -7.34 6.09 11.34
C PRO A 99 -6.87 6.65 12.69
N ILE A 100 -7.54 7.70 13.17
CA ILE A 100 -7.24 8.32 14.47
C ILE A 100 -8.17 7.79 15.56
N ALA A 101 -9.44 7.59 15.24
CA ALA A 101 -10.48 7.14 16.19
C ALA A 101 -10.13 5.86 16.98
N PRO A 102 -9.45 4.85 16.41
CA PRO A 102 -9.03 3.67 17.19
C PRO A 102 -8.13 4.00 18.39
N THR A 103 -7.41 5.11 18.36
CA THR A 103 -6.49 5.55 19.44
C THR A 103 -7.18 6.35 20.54
N PHE A 104 -8.50 6.62 20.43
CA PHE A 104 -9.19 7.53 21.36
C PHE A 104 -9.33 7.00 22.78
N ASN A 105 -9.38 5.68 22.93
CA ASN A 105 -9.48 5.04 24.23
C ASN A 105 -8.11 4.77 24.86
N ASP A 106 -7.03 5.06 24.15
CA ASP A 106 -5.68 4.90 24.66
C ASP A 106 -5.30 6.12 25.50
N ARG A 107 -4.58 5.87 26.59
CA ARG A 107 -4.01 6.93 27.42
C ARG A 107 -2.70 7.40 26.78
N THR A 108 -2.81 8.22 25.75
CA THR A 108 -1.66 8.85 25.08
C THR A 108 -1.63 10.35 25.38
N ASP A 109 -0.44 10.86 25.69
CA ASP A 109 -0.21 12.30 25.90
C ASP A 109 -0.11 13.06 24.57
N LEU A 110 0.21 12.35 23.48
CA LEU A 110 0.47 12.90 22.15
C LEU A 110 0.03 11.91 21.06
N LYS A 111 -0.68 12.42 20.05
CA LYS A 111 -1.09 11.71 18.83
C LYS A 111 -0.33 12.24 17.64
N ILE A 112 0.39 11.35 16.96
CA ILE A 112 1.10 11.64 15.73
C ILE A 112 0.37 10.91 14.60
N ALA A 113 -0.15 11.65 13.62
CA ALA A 113 -0.72 11.06 12.42
C ALA A 113 0.23 11.21 11.23
N VAL A 114 0.43 10.13 10.49
CA VAL A 114 1.19 10.14 9.22
C VAL A 114 0.19 10.04 8.08
N ASN A 115 0.10 11.08 7.26
CA ASN A 115 -0.78 11.15 6.10
C ASN A 115 0.03 11.02 4.81
N LEU A 116 -0.21 9.97 4.02
CA LEU A 116 0.44 9.77 2.72
C LEU A 116 -0.27 10.51 1.57
N GLY A 117 -1.43 11.10 1.83
CA GLY A 117 -2.23 11.87 0.88
C GLY A 117 -1.94 13.37 0.87
N GLY A 118 -0.71 13.77 1.19
CA GLY A 118 -0.31 15.17 1.31
C GLY A 118 -0.39 15.95 -0.01
N ALA A 119 -0.20 17.27 0.07
CA ALA A 119 -0.13 18.14 -1.10
C ALA A 119 0.97 17.66 -2.07
N VAL A 120 0.73 17.85 -3.38
CA VAL A 120 1.75 17.57 -4.39
C VAL A 120 2.91 18.51 -4.16
N ALA A 121 4.11 17.94 -4.04
CA ALA A 121 5.35 18.69 -3.98
C ALA A 121 6.12 18.49 -5.29
N ASP A 122 6.99 19.44 -5.62
CA ASP A 122 8.04 19.23 -6.62
C ASP A 122 9.09 18.27 -6.05
N VAL A 123 8.71 17.00 -5.95
CA VAL A 123 9.65 15.94 -5.63
C VAL A 123 10.52 15.82 -6.87
N LYS A 124 11.79 16.24 -6.77
CA LYS A 124 12.78 16.01 -7.82
C LYS A 124 12.78 14.51 -8.08
N GLN A 125 12.21 14.09 -9.21
CA GLN A 125 12.41 12.73 -9.70
C GLN A 125 13.92 12.58 -9.89
N VAL A 126 14.57 11.87 -8.98
CA VAL A 126 15.93 11.41 -9.21
C VAL A 126 15.77 10.40 -10.33
N GLU A 127 16.09 10.82 -11.56
CA GLU A 127 16.16 9.93 -12.71
C GLU A 127 16.83 8.65 -12.24
N SER A 128 16.13 7.51 -12.38
CA SER A 128 16.72 6.21 -12.10
C SER A 128 18.07 6.20 -12.79
N LYS A 129 19.16 5.94 -12.06
CA LYS A 129 20.49 5.80 -12.66
C LYS A 129 20.40 4.74 -13.74
N ALA A 130 20.21 5.17 -14.99
CA ALA A 130 20.44 4.33 -16.14
C ALA A 130 21.92 3.97 -16.07
N GLU A 131 22.23 2.68 -15.89
CA GLU A 131 23.59 2.20 -16.04
C GLU A 131 24.15 2.69 -17.39
N PRO A 132 25.37 3.24 -17.42
CA PRO A 132 25.93 3.80 -18.63
C PRO A 132 25.97 2.73 -19.72
N ALA A 133 25.31 3.04 -20.83
CA ALA A 133 25.30 2.22 -22.02
C ALA A 133 26.70 2.18 -22.64
N ASN A 134 27.52 1.20 -22.26
CA ASN A 134 28.69 0.80 -23.03
C ASN A 134 28.73 -0.71 -23.18
N GLU A 135 28.75 -1.13 -24.45
CA GLU A 135 28.94 -2.48 -24.98
C GLU A 135 27.86 -3.52 -24.66
N ARG A 136 26.73 -3.47 -25.38
CA ARG A 136 25.70 -4.52 -25.33
C ARG A 136 25.98 -5.59 -26.41
N PRO A 137 26.15 -6.88 -26.05
CA PRO A 137 26.23 -7.97 -27.02
C PRO A 137 24.91 -8.17 -27.78
N PHE A 138 25.03 -8.62 -29.03
CA PHE A 138 23.97 -8.87 -30.03
C PHE A 138 22.77 -9.73 -29.54
N LEU A 139 22.92 -10.43 -28.41
CA LEU A 139 21.88 -11.28 -27.81
C LEU A 139 20.72 -10.46 -27.21
N HIS A 140 20.98 -9.26 -26.68
CA HIS A 140 19.94 -8.44 -26.01
C HIS A 140 18.95 -7.78 -26.98
N GLN A 141 19.29 -7.64 -28.26
CA GLN A 141 18.37 -7.10 -29.27
C GLN A 141 17.23 -8.07 -29.59
N LYS A 142 17.49 -9.38 -29.48
CA LYS A 142 16.47 -10.43 -29.61
C LYS A 142 15.61 -10.57 -28.35
N VAL A 143 16.20 -10.36 -27.17
CA VAL A 143 15.48 -10.40 -25.89
C VAL A 143 14.53 -9.20 -25.75
N ALA A 144 14.95 -8.00 -26.15
CA ALA A 144 14.07 -6.82 -26.17
C ALA A 144 12.87 -7.01 -27.11
N GLY A 145 13.10 -7.53 -28.33
CA GLY A 145 12.01 -7.85 -29.27
C GLY A 145 11.08 -8.96 -28.78
N PHE A 146 11.60 -9.94 -28.03
CA PHE A 146 10.78 -10.99 -27.42
C PHE A 146 9.93 -10.42 -26.26
N ILE A 147 10.50 -9.56 -25.42
CA ILE A 147 9.79 -8.87 -24.32
C ILE A 147 8.71 -7.93 -24.87
N ASP A 148 8.97 -7.18 -25.94
CA ASP A 148 7.94 -6.34 -26.60
C ASP A 148 6.83 -7.19 -27.22
N SER A 149 7.17 -8.34 -27.83
CA SER A 149 6.15 -9.27 -28.36
C SER A 149 5.33 -9.94 -27.26
N LEU A 150 5.92 -10.17 -26.07
CA LEU A 150 5.20 -10.67 -24.91
C LEU A 150 4.31 -9.58 -24.30
N ARG A 151 4.74 -8.32 -24.31
CA ARG A 151 3.95 -7.18 -23.85
C ARG A 151 2.69 -6.98 -24.70
N ASP A 152 2.78 -7.13 -26.03
CA ASP A 152 1.62 -7.05 -26.92
C ASP A 152 0.77 -8.34 -26.90
N GLY A 153 1.38 -9.52 -26.74
CA GLY A 153 0.68 -10.81 -26.86
C GLY A 153 0.03 -11.33 -25.57
N SER A 154 0.61 -11.06 -24.40
CA SER A 154 0.14 -11.64 -23.12
C SER A 154 -0.80 -10.73 -22.33
N VAL A 155 -0.74 -9.41 -22.56
CA VAL A 155 -1.63 -8.42 -21.92
C VAL A 155 -2.99 -8.37 -22.62
N ALA A 156 -3.03 -8.52 -23.95
CA ALA A 156 -4.29 -8.61 -24.69
C ALA A 156 -5.14 -9.83 -24.27
N ALA A 157 -4.50 -10.92 -23.82
CA ALA A 157 -5.19 -12.12 -23.35
C ALA A 157 -5.86 -11.96 -21.97
N LEU A 158 -5.52 -10.91 -21.21
CA LEU A 158 -6.08 -10.64 -19.88
C LEU A 158 -7.22 -9.61 -19.89
N GLY A 159 -7.50 -8.95 -21.02
CA GLY A 159 -8.64 -8.02 -21.16
C GLY A 159 -8.60 -6.79 -20.22
N LEU A 160 -7.46 -6.53 -19.59
CA LEU A 160 -7.25 -5.39 -18.70
C LEU A 160 -6.79 -4.19 -19.55
N ASP A 161 -7.66 -3.19 -19.68
CA ASP A 161 -7.27 -1.88 -20.17
C ASP A 161 -6.50 -1.17 -19.05
N TRP A 162 -5.17 -1.11 -19.17
CA TRP A 162 -4.30 -0.42 -18.22
C TRP A 162 -4.74 1.03 -17.98
N GLY A 163 -5.31 1.69 -18.99
CA GLY A 163 -5.88 3.02 -18.84
C GLY A 163 -7.07 3.08 -17.89
N MET A 164 -7.96 2.07 -17.91
CA MET A 164 -9.11 1.99 -17.00
C MET A 164 -8.68 1.74 -15.55
N TYR A 165 -7.63 0.93 -15.35
CA TYR A 165 -7.05 0.69 -14.03
C TYR A 165 -6.43 1.96 -13.45
N ASP A 166 -5.63 2.67 -14.24
CA ASP A 166 -4.98 3.91 -13.80
C ASP A 166 -6.01 4.98 -13.42
N VAL A 167 -7.08 5.11 -14.22
CA VAL A 167 -8.19 6.03 -13.92
C VAL A 167 -8.93 5.62 -12.64
N ALA A 168 -9.18 4.33 -12.44
CA ALA A 168 -9.84 3.83 -11.23
C ALA A 168 -8.98 4.09 -9.98
N ASN A 169 -7.68 3.78 -10.05
CA ASN A 169 -6.75 4.04 -8.96
C ASN A 169 -6.62 5.52 -8.63
N GLN A 170 -6.46 6.37 -9.64
CA GLN A 170 -6.42 7.82 -9.44
C GLN A 170 -7.71 8.35 -8.79
N SER A 171 -8.86 7.76 -9.14
CA SER A 171 -10.14 8.07 -8.51
C SER A 171 -10.16 7.64 -7.04
N PHE A 172 -9.68 6.43 -6.73
CA PHE A 172 -9.55 5.95 -5.35
C PHE A 172 -8.63 6.86 -4.53
N ASP A 173 -7.44 7.20 -5.03
CA ASP A 173 -6.50 8.08 -4.33
C ASP A 173 -7.09 9.46 -4.05
N ALA A 174 -7.85 10.02 -5.00
CA ALA A 174 -8.53 11.30 -4.84
C ALA A 174 -9.63 11.25 -3.77
N MET A 175 -10.41 10.17 -3.74
CA MET A 175 -11.44 9.94 -2.71
C MET A 175 -10.79 9.79 -1.33
N GLN A 176 -9.77 8.94 -1.20
CA GLN A 176 -9.03 8.75 0.06
C GLN A 176 -8.44 10.06 0.55
N SER A 177 -7.79 10.83 -0.32
CA SER A 177 -7.23 12.15 0.05
C SER A 177 -8.29 13.11 0.59
N THR A 178 -9.52 13.05 0.06
CA THR A 178 -10.63 13.89 0.52
C THR A 178 -11.15 13.43 1.88
N ILE A 179 -11.36 12.12 2.05
CA ILE A 179 -11.79 11.52 3.32
C ILE A 179 -10.76 11.79 4.42
N ALA A 180 -9.46 11.63 4.12
CA ALA A 180 -8.37 11.90 5.05
C ALA A 180 -8.41 13.35 5.57
N ARG A 181 -8.53 14.34 4.67
CA ARG A 181 -8.64 15.76 5.08
C ARG A 181 -9.86 16.02 5.96
N GLN A 182 -11.00 15.44 5.63
CA GLN A 182 -12.22 15.59 6.44
C GLN A 182 -12.07 14.94 7.82
N LYS A 183 -11.53 13.72 7.89
CA LYS A 183 -11.29 13.01 9.15
C LYS A 183 -10.28 13.75 10.03
N LEU A 184 -9.18 14.26 9.46
CA LEU A 184 -8.17 15.05 10.17
C LEU A 184 -8.74 16.38 10.71
N ALA A 185 -9.69 17.00 10.00
CA ALA A 185 -10.37 18.20 10.48
C ALA A 185 -11.33 17.93 11.65
N VAL A 186 -11.99 16.77 11.65
CA VAL A 186 -12.91 16.35 12.73
C VAL A 186 -12.15 15.83 13.95
N TYR A 187 -11.04 15.13 13.71
CA TYR A 187 -10.22 14.47 14.70
C TYR A 187 -8.75 14.93 14.58
N PRO A 188 -8.45 16.19 14.94
CA PRO A 188 -7.09 16.71 14.79
C PRO A 188 -6.14 15.96 15.73
N PRO A 189 -5.05 15.36 15.20
CA PRO A 189 -3.95 14.87 16.03
C PRO A 189 -3.08 16.05 16.49
N ASP A 190 -2.21 15.82 17.46
CA ASP A 190 -1.30 16.84 17.97
C ASP A 190 -0.20 17.19 16.95
N ILE A 191 0.28 16.19 16.22
CA ILE A 191 1.26 16.35 15.13
C ILE A 191 0.75 15.63 13.88
N ILE A 192 0.78 16.32 12.75
CA ILE A 192 0.53 15.75 11.43
C ILE A 192 1.84 15.74 10.65
N ILE A 193 2.23 14.57 10.15
CA ILE A 193 3.34 14.40 9.21
C ILE A 193 2.72 14.11 7.84
N GLU A 194 2.86 15.05 6.90
CA GLU A 194 2.34 14.88 5.54
C GLU A 194 3.44 14.47 4.57
N ILE A 195 3.23 13.36 3.88
CA ILE A 195 4.06 12.91 2.76
C ILE A 195 3.34 13.28 1.45
N PRO A 196 4.03 13.90 0.48
CA PRO A 196 3.43 14.23 -0.81
C PRO A 196 2.90 12.98 -1.52
N ARG A 197 1.64 13.02 -1.97
CA ARG A 197 1.01 11.86 -2.64
C ARG A 197 1.69 11.45 -3.97
N ASN A 198 2.48 12.35 -4.57
CA ASN A 198 3.25 12.08 -5.78
C ASN A 198 4.71 11.70 -5.48
N ALA A 199 5.07 11.41 -4.22
CA ALA A 199 6.42 11.03 -3.85
C ALA A 199 6.84 9.71 -4.51
N CYS A 200 5.92 8.73 -4.59
CA CYS A 200 6.16 7.40 -5.15
C CYS A 200 4.84 6.79 -5.63
N GLY A 201 4.90 6.03 -6.73
CA GLY A 201 3.75 5.26 -7.22
C GLY A 201 3.51 4.00 -6.39
N THR A 202 2.27 3.48 -6.42
CA THR A 202 1.84 2.29 -5.64
C THR A 202 2.67 1.04 -5.91
N LEU A 203 3.27 0.91 -7.10
CA LEU A 203 4.06 -0.25 -7.52
C LEU A 203 5.56 0.05 -7.72
N GLU A 204 6.04 1.22 -7.30
CA GLU A 204 7.45 1.64 -7.42
C GLU A 204 8.31 1.13 -6.23
N PHE A 205 8.25 -0.16 -5.96
CA PHE A 205 8.93 -0.79 -4.82
C PHE A 205 10.47 -0.68 -4.85
N ASP A 206 11.07 -0.39 -6.01
CA ASP A 206 12.50 -0.11 -6.17
C ASP A 206 12.94 1.19 -5.48
N ARG A 207 12.00 2.07 -5.13
CA ARG A 207 12.26 3.35 -4.43
C ARG A 207 12.07 3.26 -2.91
N ALA A 208 11.99 2.06 -2.35
CA ALA A 208 11.76 1.86 -0.91
C ALA A 208 12.77 2.61 -0.03
N ASP A 209 14.07 2.54 -0.36
CA ASP A 209 15.12 3.22 0.42
C ASP A 209 14.97 4.75 0.40
N GLU A 210 14.59 5.31 -0.74
CA GLU A 210 14.32 6.74 -0.90
C GLU A 210 13.11 7.16 -0.06
N MET A 211 12.04 6.36 -0.06
CA MET A 211 10.82 6.66 0.69
C MET A 211 11.01 6.53 2.20
N ILE A 212 11.83 5.58 2.65
CA ILE A 212 12.19 5.45 4.07
C ILE A 212 12.95 6.70 4.55
N GLU A 213 13.91 7.18 3.76
CA GLU A 213 14.68 8.37 4.12
C GLU A 213 13.83 9.65 4.07
N LEU A 214 12.95 9.77 3.07
CA LEU A 214 11.96 10.86 3.01
C LEU A 214 11.09 10.88 4.26
N GLY A 215 10.52 9.73 4.65
CA GLY A 215 9.69 9.62 5.86
C GLY A 215 10.45 10.01 7.12
N ARG A 216 11.70 9.57 7.25
CA ARG A 216 12.57 9.92 8.38
C ARG A 216 12.85 11.43 8.44
N ALA A 217 13.25 12.02 7.31
CA ALA A 217 13.55 13.45 7.23
C ALA A 217 12.33 14.32 7.58
N THR A 218 11.17 13.99 7.02
CA THR A 218 9.92 14.72 7.30
C THR A 218 9.50 14.58 8.75
N ALA A 219 9.62 13.38 9.35
CA ALA A 219 9.30 13.18 10.76
C ALA A 219 10.20 14.01 11.69
N LEU A 220 11.52 14.04 11.42
CA LEU A 220 12.46 14.83 12.22
C LEU A 220 12.14 16.34 12.18
N GLN A 221 11.69 16.87 11.04
CA GLN A 221 11.30 18.28 10.91
C GLN A 221 10.08 18.64 11.76
N HIS A 222 9.14 17.70 11.96
CA HIS A 222 7.92 17.95 12.73
C HIS A 222 8.09 17.68 14.22
N ILE A 223 8.96 16.73 14.60
CA ILE A 223 9.15 16.33 16.00
C ILE A 223 10.22 17.19 16.71
N SER A 224 11.13 17.82 15.99
CA SER A 224 12.22 18.63 16.58
C SER A 224 11.85 20.08 16.89
N ASN A 225 10.61 20.49 16.60
CA ASN A 225 10.07 21.82 16.91
C ASN A 225 9.16 21.77 18.14
#